data_AF-A0A956VAY2-F1
#
_entry.id   AF-A0A956VAY2-F1
#
_cell.length_a   1.000
_cell.length_b   1.000
_cell.length_c   1.000
_cell.angle_alpha   90.00
_cell.angle_beta   90.00
_cell.angle_gamma   90.00
#
_symmetry.space_group_name_H-M   'P 1'
#
loop_
_entity.id
_entity.type
_entity.pdbx_description
1 polymer ?
#
loop_
_entity_poly.entity_id
_entity_poly.type
_entity_poly.pdbx_seq_one_letter_code
_entity_poly.pdbx_strand_id
1 'polypeptide(L)'
;LLTFYAFPAEHWRSIRSTNPIESVFATFSLRTSKTRGCLSRQTGLAMIYKLALSAQKNMQRLSGYKRLKEVVRGITFIDGVSELEQQLQHAA
;
A
#
# COMPACT_ATOMS: atom_id res chain seq x y z
N LEU A 1 -6.49 -16.64 -2.66
CA LEU A 1 -7.39 -15.46 -2.79
C LEU A 1 -7.98 -15.00 -1.45
N LEU A 2 -8.10 -15.85 -0.41
CA LEU A 2 -8.69 -15.48 0.90
C LEU A 2 -7.67 -15.11 1.99
N THR A 3 -6.38 -15.02 1.67
CA THR A 3 -5.31 -14.78 2.65
C THR A 3 -5.38 -13.38 3.30
N PHE A 4 -6.23 -12.49 2.83
CA PHE A 4 -6.37 -11.15 3.39
C PHE A 4 -7.12 -11.12 4.74
N TYR A 5 -7.93 -12.13 5.04
CA TYR A 5 -8.64 -12.25 6.33
C TYR A 5 -7.72 -12.55 7.51
N ALA A 6 -6.50 -13.01 7.24
CA ALA A 6 -5.44 -13.20 8.23
C ALA A 6 -4.81 -11.87 8.70
N PHE A 7 -5.25 -10.73 8.16
CA PHE A 7 -4.80 -9.40 8.57
C PHE A 7 -5.94 -8.62 9.22
N PRO A 8 -5.64 -7.60 10.06
CA PRO A 8 -6.65 -6.77 10.71
C PRO A 8 -7.68 -6.21 9.72
N ALA A 9 -8.94 -6.15 10.15
CA ALA A 9 -10.04 -5.64 9.32
C ALA A 9 -9.79 -4.23 8.77
N GLU A 10 -9.10 -3.39 9.54
CA GLU A 10 -8.71 -2.03 9.14
C GLU A 10 -7.82 -2.01 7.89
N HIS A 11 -7.00 -3.04 7.66
CA HIS A 11 -6.05 -3.08 6.54
C HIS A 11 -6.71 -3.49 5.23
N TRP A 12 -7.89 -4.14 5.27
CA TRP A 12 -8.53 -4.74 4.10
C TRP A 12 -8.81 -3.74 2.98
N ARG A 13 -9.12 -2.48 3.32
CA ARG A 13 -9.35 -1.44 2.31
C ARG A 13 -8.09 -1.15 1.51
N SER A 14 -6.94 -1.12 2.16
CA SER A 14 -5.66 -0.89 1.51
C SER A 14 -5.18 -2.12 0.76
N ILE A 15 -5.33 -3.33 1.32
CA ILE A 15 -4.90 -4.59 0.71
C ILE A 15 -5.69 -4.88 -0.58
N ARG A 16 -6.98 -4.56 -0.61
CA ARG A 16 -7.83 -4.77 -1.79
C ARG A 16 -7.67 -3.69 -2.88
N SER A 17 -6.89 -2.65 -2.64
CA SER A 17 -6.73 -1.54 -3.59
C SER A 17 -5.35 -1.57 -4.26
N THR A 18 -5.35 -1.49 -5.59
CA THR A 18 -4.14 -1.32 -6.42
C THR A 18 -3.84 0.15 -6.72
N ASN A 19 -4.68 1.09 -6.28
CA ASN A 19 -4.52 2.53 -6.45
C ASN A 19 -3.11 3.07 -6.07
N PRO A 20 -2.47 2.66 -4.95
CA PRO A 20 -1.13 3.16 -4.63
C PRO A 20 -0.07 2.78 -5.67
N ILE A 21 -0.28 1.70 -6.44
CA ILE A 21 0.60 1.31 -7.55
C ILE A 21 0.17 2.07 -8.81
N GLU A 22 -1.11 1.97 -9.18
CA GLU A 22 -1.64 2.54 -10.43
C GLU A 22 -1.46 4.06 -10.51
N SER A 23 -1.65 4.79 -9.41
CA SER A 23 -1.51 6.25 -9.35
C SER A 23 -0.06 6.72 -9.63
N VAL A 24 0.93 5.98 -9.13
CA VAL A 24 2.35 6.25 -9.39
C VAL A 24 2.67 6.00 -10.87
N PHE A 25 2.22 4.87 -11.42
CA PHE A 25 2.42 4.52 -12.83
C PHE A 25 1.68 5.45 -13.79
N ALA A 26 0.51 5.97 -13.41
CA ALA A 26 -0.21 6.96 -14.19
C ALA A 26 0.62 8.24 -14.39
N THR A 27 1.30 8.70 -13.33
CA THR A 27 2.21 9.86 -13.38
C THR A 27 3.38 9.61 -14.32
N PHE A 28 3.98 8.42 -14.27
CA PHE A 28 5.09 8.04 -15.15
C PHE A 28 4.65 7.96 -16.62
N SER A 29 3.52 7.32 -16.88
CA SER A 29 2.99 7.13 -18.24
C SER A 29 2.65 8.47 -18.88
N LEU A 30 2.00 9.37 -18.13
CA LEU A 30 1.68 10.72 -18.58
C LEU A 30 2.94 11.49 -19.00
N ARG A 31 3.99 11.46 -18.18
CA ARG A 31 5.22 12.20 -18.47
C ARG A 31 6.04 11.53 -19.58
N THR A 32 6.06 10.21 -19.63
CA THR A 32 6.76 9.44 -20.68
C THR A 32 6.14 9.69 -22.04
N SER A 33 4.81 9.72 -22.14
CA SER A 33 4.09 10.05 -23.38
C SER A 33 4.51 11.40 -23.95
N LYS A 34 4.67 12.42 -23.09
CA LYS A 34 5.08 13.78 -23.50
C LYS A 34 6.56 13.94 -23.85
N THR A 35 7.41 13.03 -23.38
CA THR A 35 8.87 13.20 -23.46
C THR A 35 9.55 12.09 -24.27
N ARG A 36 8.75 11.22 -24.89
CA ARG A 36 9.19 10.12 -25.74
C ARG A 36 10.11 10.64 -26.85
N GLY A 37 11.32 10.09 -26.92
CA GLY A 37 12.33 10.44 -27.94
C GLY A 37 13.21 11.65 -27.61
N CYS A 38 12.93 12.39 -26.52
CA CYS A 38 13.67 13.60 -26.16
C CYS A 38 14.75 13.38 -25.09
N LEU A 39 14.85 12.19 -24.48
CA LEU A 39 15.76 11.93 -23.37
C LEU A 39 16.84 10.92 -23.70
N SER A 40 18.03 11.19 -23.19
CA SER A 40 19.06 10.18 -22.99
C SER A 40 18.67 9.22 -21.85
N ARG A 41 19.29 8.04 -21.81
CA ARG A 41 19.06 7.05 -20.74
C ARG A 41 19.25 7.63 -19.34
N GLN A 42 20.30 8.44 -19.14
CA GLN A 42 20.61 9.02 -17.83
C GLN A 42 19.57 10.08 -17.43
N THR A 43 19.17 10.96 -18.36
CA THR A 43 18.16 11.99 -18.10
C THR A 43 16.78 11.36 -17.84
N GLY A 44 16.44 10.28 -18.55
CA GLY A 44 15.20 9.52 -18.33
C GLY A 44 15.15 8.89 -16.93
N LEU A 45 16.24 8.29 -16.47
CA LEU A 45 16.34 7.74 -15.12
C LEU A 45 16.20 8.83 -14.06
N ALA A 46 16.88 9.97 -14.23
CA ALA A 46 16.78 11.11 -13.33
C ALA A 46 15.35 11.68 -13.28
N MET A 47 14.65 11.73 -14.42
CA MET A 47 13.25 12.13 -14.50
C MET A 47 12.35 11.18 -13.70
N ILE A 48 12.44 9.87 -13.95
CA ILE A 48 11.61 8.88 -13.25
C ILE A 48 11.84 8.96 -11.74
N TYR A 49 13.10 9.09 -11.30
CA TYR A 49 13.44 9.26 -9.89
C TYR A 49 12.76 10.50 -9.28
N LYS A 50 12.81 11.65 -9.95
CA LYS A 50 12.14 12.86 -9.46
C LYS A 50 10.61 12.74 -9.47
N LEU A 51 10.02 12.09 -10.45
CA LEU A 51 8.59 11.81 -10.48
C LEU A 51 8.18 10.88 -9.33
N ALA A 52 8.99 9.86 -9.03
CA ALA A 52 8.73 8.92 -7.92
C ALA A 52 8.73 9.66 -6.57
N LEU A 53 9.72 10.54 -6.34
CA LEU A 53 9.77 11.38 -5.14
C LEU A 53 8.56 12.33 -5.05
N SER A 54 8.07 12.84 -6.18
CA SER A 54 6.88 13.69 -6.20
C SER A 54 5.61 12.89 -5.87
N ALA A 55 5.44 11.72 -6.49
CA ALA A 55 4.30 10.84 -6.28
C ALA A 55 4.24 10.32 -4.83
N GLN A 56 5.39 10.02 -4.21
CA GLN A 56 5.51 9.59 -2.82
C GLN A 56 4.81 10.56 -1.84
N LYS A 57 4.84 11.87 -2.11
CA LYS A 57 4.23 12.87 -1.21
C LYS A 57 2.72 12.72 -1.09
N ASN A 58 2.06 12.23 -2.14
CA ASN A 58 0.61 12.06 -2.19
C ASN A 58 0.17 10.65 -1.78
N MET A 59 1.13 9.74 -1.55
CA MET A 59 0.80 8.38 -1.16
C MET A 59 0.16 8.35 0.22
N GLN A 60 -1.01 7.73 0.29
CA GLN A 60 -1.73 7.53 1.53
C GLN A 60 -1.03 6.47 2.39
N ARG A 61 -1.04 6.68 3.70
CA ARG A 61 -0.60 5.67 4.65
C ARG A 61 -1.57 4.48 4.67
N LEU A 62 -1.07 3.32 5.09
CA LEU A 62 -1.91 2.14 5.30
C LEU A 62 -3.06 2.48 6.26
N SER A 63 -4.28 2.12 5.89
CA SER A 63 -5.42 2.22 6.80
C SER A 63 -5.16 1.33 8.01
N GLY A 64 -5.39 1.83 9.24
CA GLY A 64 -5.08 1.07 10.46
C GLY A 64 -3.60 0.85 10.74
N TYR A 65 -2.71 1.73 10.30
CA TYR A 65 -1.25 1.62 10.50
C TYR A 65 -0.82 1.35 11.96
N LYS A 66 -1.65 1.71 12.95
CA LYS A 66 -1.37 1.46 14.37
C LYS A 66 -1.27 -0.05 14.68
N ARG A 67 -2.12 -0.87 14.08
CA ARG A 67 -2.15 -2.33 14.24
C ARG A 67 -1.04 -3.06 13.48
N LEU A 68 -0.24 -2.34 12.69
CA LEU A 68 0.90 -2.92 11.99
C LEU A 68 1.91 -3.56 12.95
N LYS A 69 2.04 -3.01 14.17
CA LYS A 69 2.91 -3.56 15.23
C LYS A 69 2.48 -4.97 15.65
N GLU A 70 1.18 -5.24 15.68
CA GLU A 70 0.61 -6.55 16.03
C GLU A 70 0.92 -7.56 14.93
N VAL A 71 0.77 -7.17 13.66
CA VAL A 71 1.10 -7.99 12.48
C VAL A 71 2.60 -8.35 12.47
N VAL A 72 3.49 -7.38 12.73
CA VAL A 72 4.94 -7.62 12.76
C VAL A 72 5.36 -8.55 13.90
N ARG A 73 4.61 -8.54 15.01
CA ARG A 73 4.82 -9.47 16.14
C ARG A 73 4.31 -10.89 15.87
N GLY A 74 3.65 -11.12 14.73
CA GLY A 74 3.13 -12.44 14.35
C GLY A 74 1.85 -12.82 15.07
N ILE A 75 1.08 -11.85 15.57
CA ILE A 75 -0.25 -12.13 16.15
C ILE A 75 -1.17 -12.64 15.05
N THR A 76 -1.87 -13.72 15.34
CA THR A 76 -2.86 -14.32 14.45
C THR A 76 -4.17 -13.54 14.52
N PHE A 77 -4.75 -13.30 13.34
CA PHE A 77 -6.06 -12.67 13.19
C PHE A 77 -6.99 -13.67 12.54
N ILE A 78 -8.18 -13.81 13.12
CA ILE A 78 -9.28 -14.61 12.57
C ILE A 78 -10.34 -13.61 12.12
N ASP A 79 -10.63 -13.59 10.82
CA ASP A 79 -11.56 -12.65 10.19
C ASP A 79 -11.33 -11.17 10.57
N GLY A 80 -10.06 -10.80 10.76
CA GLY A 80 -9.65 -9.42 11.04
C GLY A 80 -9.78 -8.97 12.50
N VAL A 81 -10.14 -9.87 13.42
CA VAL A 81 -10.14 -9.66 14.87
C VAL A 81 -8.95 -10.42 15.47
N SER A 82 -8.30 -9.83 16.47
CA SER A 82 -7.21 -10.53 17.17
C SER A 82 -7.77 -11.66 18.05
N GLU A 83 -7.04 -12.76 18.21
CA GLU A 83 -7.48 -13.88 19.06
C GLU A 83 -7.86 -13.45 20.48
N LEU A 84 -7.15 -12.46 21.03
CA LEU A 84 -7.43 -11.90 22.36
C LEU A 84 -8.78 -11.19 22.42
N GLU A 85 -9.10 -10.39 21.41
CA GLU A 85 -10.40 -9.71 21.30
C GLU A 85 -11.55 -10.71 21.12
N GLN A 86 -11.29 -11.78 20.37
CA GLN A 86 -12.28 -12.83 20.11
C GLN A 86 -12.57 -13.66 21.38
N GLN A 87 -11.55 -13.98 22.18
CA GLN A 87 -11.74 -14.64 23.48
C GLN A 87 -12.53 -13.78 24.46
N LEU A 88 -12.30 -12.47 24.50
CA LEU A 88 -13.07 -11.54 25.33
C LEU A 88 -14.53 -11.41 24.87
N GLN A 89 -14.79 -11.46 23.56
CA GLN A 89 -16.15 -11.44 23.00
C GLN A 89 -16.93 -12.73 23.24
N HIS A 90 -16.25 -13.89 23.36
CA HIS A 90 -16.89 -15.16 23.70
C HIS A 90 -17.11 -15.34 25.22
N ALA A 91 -16.38 -14.61 26.05
CA ALA A 91 -16.47 -14.69 27.51
C ALA A 91 -17.51 -13.72 28.12
N ALA A 92 -18.07 -12.81 27.31
CA ALA A 92 -19.13 -11.87 27.69
C ALA A 92 -20.49 -12.32 27.15
#